data_AF-A0A7Y8M7M8-F1
#
_entry.id   AF-A0A7Y8M7M8-F1
#
_cell.length_a   1.000
_cell.length_b   1.000
_cell.length_c   1.000
_cell.angle_alpha   90.00
_cell.angle_beta   90.00
_cell.angle_gamma   90.00
#
_symmetry.space_group_name_H-M   'P 1'
#
loop_
_entity.id
_entity.type
_entity.pdbx_description
1 polymer ?
#
loop_
_entity_poly.entity_id
_entity_poly.type
_entity_poly.pdbx_seq_one_letter_code
_entity_poly.pdbx_strand_id
1 'polypeptide(L)'
;HATLAWLEREYNRTPHRELGMGPLERYLQGPDVARECPDADTLRRAFRTQTTRTQRRSDGTCSVLGIRFEVPSRYRHLERLTLRYARWDLSSLELIDPHTVEPVATLYPLDKTANADGVRRALEPVSAPTPSAASPGEMAPLLQRLLAEYAATGLPPAYLPFDPEE
;
A
#
# COMPACT_ATOMS: atom_id res chain seq x y z
N HIS A 1 -6.98 22.02 25.16
CA HIS A 1 -5.86 22.56 25.96
C HIS A 1 -6.10 22.48 27.47
N ALA A 2 -7.24 22.93 28.00
CA ALA A 2 -7.54 22.83 29.44
C ALA A 2 -7.44 21.40 30.01
N THR A 3 -7.91 20.39 29.27
CA THR A 3 -7.84 18.98 29.68
C THR A 3 -6.41 18.47 29.84
N LEU A 4 -5.48 18.86 28.95
CA LEU A 4 -4.08 18.45 29.04
C LEU A 4 -3.39 19.10 30.24
N ALA A 5 -3.65 20.39 30.47
CA ALA A 5 -3.13 21.09 31.64
C ALA A 5 -3.63 20.44 32.94
N TRP A 6 -4.93 20.11 33.02
CA TRP A 6 -5.48 19.40 34.17
C TRP A 6 -4.90 17.99 34.32
N LEU A 7 -4.75 17.23 33.23
CA LEU A 7 -4.18 15.89 33.26
C LEU A 7 -2.74 15.91 33.80
N GLU A 8 -1.90 16.80 33.28
CA GLU A 8 -0.49 16.90 33.65
C GLU A 8 -0.27 17.54 35.03
N ARG A 9 -1.03 18.59 35.36
CA ARG A 9 -0.80 19.38 36.58
C ARG A 9 -1.54 18.85 37.79
N GLU A 10 -2.74 18.31 37.59
CA GLU A 10 -3.63 17.89 38.67
C GLU A 10 -3.75 16.36 38.72
N TYR A 11 -4.38 15.75 37.70
CA TYR A 11 -4.73 14.32 37.73
C TYR A 11 -3.52 13.40 37.97
N ASN A 12 -2.45 13.58 37.19
CA ASN A 12 -1.27 12.70 37.31
C ASN A 12 -0.43 12.96 38.58
N ARG A 13 -0.64 14.08 39.28
CA ARG A 13 0.17 14.51 40.43
C ARG A 13 -0.56 14.41 41.77
N THR A 14 -1.87 14.58 41.81
CA THR A 14 -2.66 14.55 43.03
C THR A 14 -2.82 13.11 43.54
N PRO A 15 -2.71 12.85 44.87
CA PRO A 15 -2.92 11.52 45.41
C PRO A 15 -4.31 10.97 45.12
N HIS A 16 -4.37 9.78 44.52
CA HIS A 16 -5.64 9.08 44.30
C HIS A 16 -5.93 8.15 45.47
N ARG A 17 -7.18 8.14 45.95
CA ARG A 17 -7.60 7.36 47.12
C ARG A 17 -7.23 5.88 47.05
N GLU A 18 -7.32 5.28 45.86
CA GLU A 18 -7.00 3.86 45.64
C GLU A 18 -5.49 3.57 45.62
N LEU A 19 -4.69 4.54 45.20
CA LEU A 19 -3.24 4.40 45.05
C LEU A 19 -2.48 4.88 46.30
N GLY A 20 -3.10 5.75 47.10
CA GLY A 20 -2.44 6.46 48.21
C GLY A 20 -1.38 7.48 47.76
N MET A 21 -1.17 7.63 46.45
CA MET A 21 -0.15 8.48 45.82
C MET A 21 -0.62 8.94 44.43
N GLY A 22 0.15 9.81 43.79
CA GLY A 22 -0.15 10.28 42.43
C GLY A 22 0.06 9.19 41.38
N PRO A 23 -0.76 9.12 40.31
CA PRO A 23 -0.57 8.15 39.23
C PRO A 23 0.83 8.17 38.61
N LEU A 24 1.43 9.35 38.42
CA LEU A 24 2.80 9.47 37.89
C LEU A 24 3.84 8.85 38.84
N GLU A 25 3.69 9.09 40.14
CA GLU A 25 4.57 8.52 41.15
C GLU A 25 4.45 6.99 41.19
N ARG A 26 3.23 6.47 41.13
CA ARG A 26 2.97 5.02 41.07
C ARG A 26 3.59 4.38 39.82
N TYR A 27 3.54 5.06 38.68
CA TYR A 27 4.16 4.62 37.42
C TYR A 27 5.69 4.55 37.55
N LEU A 28 6.33 5.59 38.10
CA LEU A 28 7.78 5.66 38.27
C LEU A 28 8.32 4.64 39.30
N GLN A 29 7.54 4.29 40.33
CA GLN A 29 7.91 3.28 41.32
C GLN A 29 7.62 1.84 40.85
N GLY A 30 6.84 1.66 39.78
CA GLY A 30 6.47 0.35 39.28
C GLY A 30 7.61 -0.37 38.56
N PRO A 31 7.54 -1.70 38.40
CA PRO A 31 8.46 -2.41 37.52
C PRO A 31 8.29 -1.91 36.08
N ASP A 32 9.40 -1.77 35.36
CA ASP A 32 9.35 -1.40 33.95
C ASP A 32 8.79 -2.58 33.13
N VAL A 33 7.64 -2.32 32.51
CA VAL A 33 6.94 -3.24 31.60
C VAL A 33 6.81 -2.63 30.21
N ALA A 34 7.63 -1.62 29.90
CA ALA A 34 7.65 -0.98 28.60
C ALA A 34 8.06 -1.98 27.51
N ARG A 35 7.53 -1.74 26.31
CA ARG A 35 7.96 -2.44 25.09
C ARG A 35 8.94 -1.53 24.37
N GLU A 36 9.86 -2.14 23.64
CA GLU A 36 10.75 -1.39 22.77
C GLU A 36 9.92 -0.54 21.80
N CYS A 37 10.29 0.75 21.72
CA CYS A 37 9.66 1.66 20.80
C CYS A 37 10.12 1.32 19.37
N PRO A 38 9.20 1.12 18.41
CA PRO A 38 9.60 0.96 17.02
C PRO A 38 10.27 2.23 16.50
N ASP A 39 11.04 2.10 15.42
CA ASP A 39 11.71 3.23 14.81
C ASP A 39 10.69 4.30 14.32
N ALA A 40 11.19 5.53 14.18
CA ALA A 40 10.36 6.68 13.84
C ALA A 40 9.61 6.50 12.50
N ASP A 41 10.19 5.82 11.51
CA ASP A 41 9.55 5.63 10.22
C ASP A 41 8.44 4.59 10.30
N THR A 42 8.63 3.55 11.10
CA THR A 42 7.57 2.57 11.39
C THR A 42 6.40 3.23 12.11
N LEU A 43 6.64 4.10 13.09
CA LEU A 43 5.58 4.91 13.71
C LEU A 43 4.86 5.79 12.68
N ARG A 44 5.60 6.54 11.85
CA ARG A 44 5.01 7.40 10.81
C ARG A 44 4.14 6.61 9.84
N ARG A 45 4.57 5.39 9.46
CA ARG A 45 3.81 4.49 8.58
C ARG A 45 2.54 3.95 9.26
N ALA A 46 2.60 3.60 10.54
CA ALA A 46 1.48 3.04 11.29
C ALA A 46 0.26 4.00 11.38
N PHE A 47 0.52 5.31 11.35
CA PHE A 47 -0.50 6.34 11.49
C PHE A 47 -1.02 6.91 10.15
N ARG A 48 -0.83 6.18 9.05
CA ARG A 48 -1.32 6.57 7.72
C ARG A 48 -2.73 6.07 7.45
N THR A 49 -3.49 6.83 6.68
CA THR A 49 -4.78 6.42 6.14
C THR A 49 -4.62 5.97 4.68
N GLN A 50 -5.52 5.09 4.23
CA GLN A 50 -5.55 4.58 2.86
C GLN A 50 -6.72 5.17 2.09
N THR A 51 -6.50 5.51 0.82
CA THR A 51 -7.56 5.98 -0.08
C THR A 51 -7.32 5.48 -1.49
N THR A 52 -8.38 5.43 -2.29
CA THR A 52 -8.27 5.16 -3.72
C THR A 52 -8.58 6.44 -4.49
N ARG A 53 -7.73 6.76 -5.47
CA ARG A 53 -7.90 7.92 -6.34
C ARG A 53 -7.73 7.54 -7.80
N THR A 54 -8.48 8.20 -8.66
CA THR A 54 -8.31 8.05 -10.11
C THR A 54 -7.19 8.97 -10.56
N GLN A 55 -6.23 8.42 -11.30
CA GLN A 55 -5.18 9.19 -11.95
C GLN A 55 -5.73 9.91 -13.17
N ARG A 56 -5.36 11.18 -13.33
CA ARG A 56 -5.66 11.95 -14.52
C ARG A 56 -4.72 11.54 -15.65
N ARG A 57 -5.26 10.96 -16.72
CA ARG A 57 -4.47 10.41 -17.84
C ARG A 57 -3.72 11.47 -18.65
N SER A 58 -4.21 12.70 -18.68
CA SER A 58 -3.63 13.77 -19.52
C SER A 58 -2.30 14.30 -19.00
N ASP A 59 -2.13 14.39 -17.68
CA ASP A 59 -0.95 14.98 -17.04
C ASP A 59 -0.29 14.06 -16.00
N GLY A 60 -0.83 12.85 -15.81
CA GLY A 60 -0.23 11.86 -14.92
C GLY A 60 -0.31 12.24 -13.45
N THR A 61 -1.36 12.95 -13.03
CA THR A 61 -1.48 13.44 -11.65
C THR A 61 -2.68 12.86 -10.92
N CYS A 62 -2.64 12.91 -9.58
CA CYS A 62 -3.79 12.59 -8.73
C CYS A 62 -3.93 13.62 -7.62
N SER A 63 -5.14 13.80 -7.07
CA SER A 63 -5.38 14.76 -5.99
C SER A 63 -5.78 14.07 -4.69
N VAL A 64 -5.12 14.45 -3.59
CA VAL A 64 -5.42 14.00 -2.22
C VAL A 64 -5.51 15.23 -1.32
N LEU A 65 -6.63 15.38 -0.60
CA LEU A 65 -6.91 16.51 0.29
C LEU A 65 -6.63 17.90 -0.34
N GLY A 66 -6.93 18.05 -1.63
CA GLY A 66 -6.74 19.32 -2.36
C GLY A 66 -5.32 19.56 -2.89
N ILE A 67 -4.36 18.70 -2.59
CA ILE A 67 -2.99 18.76 -3.14
C ILE A 67 -2.86 17.78 -4.31
N ARG A 68 -2.23 18.25 -5.38
CA ARG A 68 -1.96 17.45 -6.58
C ARG A 68 -0.58 16.80 -6.45
N PHE A 69 -0.50 15.51 -6.74
CA PHE A 69 0.71 14.72 -6.70
C PHE A 69 1.04 14.19 -8.09
N GLU A 70 2.33 14.12 -8.38
CA GLU A 70 2.86 13.55 -9.61
C GLU A 70 2.92 12.02 -9.52
N VAL A 71 2.43 11.33 -10.54
CA VAL A 71 2.50 9.87 -10.65
C VAL A 71 3.62 9.49 -11.63
N PRO A 72 4.62 8.70 -11.21
CA PRO A 72 5.69 8.27 -12.10
C PRO A 72 5.14 7.62 -13.37
N SER A 73 5.72 7.98 -14.51
CA SER A 73 5.24 7.60 -15.85
C SER A 73 5.09 6.08 -16.04
N ARG A 74 5.91 5.26 -15.37
CA ARG A 74 5.80 3.79 -15.37
C ARG A 74 4.45 3.29 -14.87
N TYR A 75 3.78 4.03 -13.98
CA TYR A 75 2.48 3.68 -13.42
C TYR A 75 1.30 4.34 -14.16
N ARG A 76 1.55 5.07 -15.26
CA ARG A 76 0.48 5.77 -16.01
C ARG A 76 -0.61 4.87 -16.60
N HIS A 77 -0.35 3.56 -16.66
CA HIS A 77 -1.32 2.56 -17.09
C HIS A 77 -2.36 2.27 -16.00
N LEU A 78 -2.05 2.56 -14.73
CA LEU A 78 -2.96 2.41 -13.61
C LEU A 78 -3.97 3.55 -13.61
N GLU A 79 -5.25 3.21 -13.81
CA GLU A 79 -6.33 4.20 -13.73
C GLU A 79 -6.67 4.54 -12.27
N ARG A 80 -6.66 3.53 -11.40
CA ARG A 80 -6.99 3.66 -9.97
C ARG A 80 -5.75 3.37 -9.14
N LEU A 81 -5.36 4.35 -8.33
CA LEU A 81 -4.22 4.29 -7.45
C LEU A 81 -4.70 4.09 -6.02
N THR A 82 -4.11 3.12 -5.32
CA THR A 82 -4.28 2.94 -3.87
C THR A 82 -3.15 3.68 -3.19
N LEU A 83 -3.49 4.68 -2.37
CA LEU A 83 -2.53 5.61 -1.79
C LEU A 83 -2.59 5.57 -0.26
N ARG A 84 -1.43 5.65 0.39
CA ARG A 84 -1.31 5.82 1.84
C ARG A 84 -0.62 7.12 2.21
N TYR A 85 -1.15 7.79 3.21
CA TYR A 85 -0.65 9.10 3.63
C TYR A 85 -1.03 9.47 5.05
N ALA A 86 -0.27 10.36 5.67
CA ALA A 86 -0.62 10.95 6.95
C ALA A 86 -1.48 12.20 6.71
N ARG A 87 -2.61 12.33 7.41
CA ARG A 87 -3.54 13.47 7.18
C ARG A 87 -2.92 14.83 7.54
N TRP A 88 -1.93 14.85 8.43
CA TRP A 88 -1.21 16.04 8.87
C TRP A 88 0.09 16.29 8.10
N ASP A 89 0.54 15.34 7.29
CA ASP A 89 1.79 15.45 6.53
C ASP A 89 1.59 14.91 5.11
N LEU A 90 1.43 15.85 4.18
CA LEU A 90 1.21 15.62 2.76
C LEU A 90 2.48 15.90 1.93
N SER A 91 3.65 15.92 2.57
CA SER A 91 4.94 16.05 1.88
C SER A 91 5.22 14.89 0.93
N SER A 92 4.63 13.72 1.20
CA SER A 92 4.71 12.53 0.35
C SER A 92 3.49 11.62 0.55
N LEU A 93 3.20 10.83 -0.48
CA LEU A 93 2.25 9.72 -0.42
C LEU A 93 2.98 8.43 -0.79
N GLU A 94 2.46 7.28 -0.38
CA GLU A 94 2.89 5.98 -0.90
C GLU A 94 1.82 5.41 -1.82
N LEU A 95 2.21 5.04 -3.04
CA LEU A 95 1.46 4.14 -3.89
C LEU A 95 1.61 2.72 -3.36
N ILE A 96 0.48 2.06 -3.13
CA ILE A 96 0.38 0.72 -2.54
C ILE A 96 -0.21 -0.24 -3.57
N ASP A 97 0.30 -1.46 -3.64
CA ASP A 97 -0.37 -2.55 -4.35
C ASP A 97 -1.63 -2.98 -3.58
N PRO A 98 -2.83 -2.91 -4.18
CA PRO A 98 -4.06 -3.30 -3.49
C PRO A 98 -4.12 -4.77 -3.05
N HIS A 99 -3.33 -5.67 -3.65
CA HIS A 99 -3.36 -7.10 -3.35
C HIS A 99 -2.39 -7.48 -2.24
N THR A 100 -1.12 -7.06 -2.35
CA THR A 100 -0.06 -7.38 -1.39
C THR A 100 0.01 -6.38 -0.23
N VAL A 101 -0.60 -5.20 -0.41
CA VAL A 101 -0.60 -4.12 0.58
C VAL A 101 0.80 -3.51 0.80
N GLU A 102 1.73 -3.82 -0.10
CA GLU A 102 3.12 -3.36 -0.08
C GLU A 102 3.31 -2.01 -0.78
N PRO A 103 4.27 -1.18 -0.31
CA PRO A 103 4.62 0.07 -0.96
C PRO A 103 5.35 -0.15 -2.28
N VAL A 104 4.80 0.44 -3.34
CA VAL A 104 5.31 0.33 -4.73
C VAL A 104 6.15 1.56 -5.11
N ALA A 105 5.74 2.76 -4.68
CA ALA A 105 6.45 3.99 -4.97
C ALA A 105 6.04 5.15 -4.04
N THR A 106 6.92 6.13 -3.88
CA THR A 106 6.61 7.40 -3.22
C THR A 106 6.19 8.44 -4.25
N LEU A 107 5.09 9.15 -3.98
CA LEU A 107 4.59 10.26 -4.79
C LEU A 107 4.83 11.58 -4.05
N TYR A 108 5.17 12.62 -4.79
CA TYR A 108 5.44 13.95 -4.25
C TYR A 108 4.44 14.98 -4.79
N PRO A 109 4.18 16.07 -4.03
CA PRO A 109 3.40 17.18 -4.51
C PRO A 109 3.96 17.69 -5.84
N LEU A 110 3.08 18.01 -6.79
CA LEU A 110 3.46 18.53 -8.08
C LEU A 110 4.22 19.85 -7.91
N ASP A 111 5.43 19.91 -8.46
CA ASP A 111 6.17 21.15 -8.59
C ASP A 111 5.52 22.03 -9.68
N LYS A 112 4.80 23.05 -9.25
CA LYS A 112 4.09 23.97 -10.15
C LYS A 112 5.04 24.80 -11.01
N THR A 113 6.25 25.07 -10.52
CA THR A 113 7.23 25.91 -11.23
C THR A 113 7.82 25.12 -12.40
N ALA A 114 8.37 23.94 -12.13
CA ALA A 114 8.88 23.03 -13.15
C ALA A 114 7.77 22.61 -14.15
N ASN A 115 6.54 22.41 -13.68
CA ASN A 115 5.42 22.08 -14.56
C ASN A 115 5.00 23.26 -15.47
N ALA A 116 5.25 24.50 -15.07
CA ALA A 116 4.96 25.68 -15.90
C ALA A 116 5.94 25.84 -17.07
N ASP A 117 7.16 25.33 -16.94
CA ASP A 117 8.19 25.38 -17.99
C ASP A 117 7.81 24.56 -19.24
N GLY A 118 6.78 23.70 -19.14
CA GLY A 118 6.16 23.06 -20.30
C GLY A 118 7.03 22.01 -21.00
N VAL A 119 8.18 21.64 -20.42
CA VAL A 119 9.08 20.62 -20.97
C VAL A 119 8.44 19.24 -20.81
N ARG A 120 7.97 18.67 -21.92
CA ARG A 120 7.32 17.35 -21.94
C ARG A 120 8.31 16.28 -22.38
N ARG A 121 8.62 15.33 -21.50
CA ARG A 121 9.35 14.12 -21.87
C ARG A 121 8.47 13.24 -22.76
N ALA A 122 9.05 12.68 -23.82
CA ALA A 122 8.36 11.71 -24.68
C ALA A 122 7.92 10.48 -23.86
N LEU A 123 6.70 10.01 -24.10
CA LEU A 123 6.16 8.83 -23.44
C LEU A 123 6.72 7.58 -24.11
N GLU A 124 7.61 6.86 -23.42
CA GLU A 124 8.01 5.51 -23.86
C GLU A 124 6.78 4.59 -23.86
N PRO A 125 6.54 3.76 -24.87
CA PRO A 125 5.38 2.86 -24.91
C PRO A 125 5.30 2.03 -23.62
N VAL A 126 4.09 1.86 -23.08
CA VAL A 126 3.90 0.93 -21.96
C VAL A 126 4.23 -0.43 -22.53
N SER A 127 5.36 -1.02 -22.13
CA SER A 127 5.68 -2.39 -22.53
C SER A 127 4.50 -3.24 -22.11
N ALA A 128 3.80 -3.84 -23.08
CA ALA A 128 2.86 -4.90 -22.78
C ALA A 128 3.64 -5.93 -21.92
N PRO A 129 3.02 -6.53 -20.90
CA PRO A 129 3.66 -7.64 -20.21
C PRO A 129 4.08 -8.61 -21.31
N THR A 130 5.39 -8.80 -21.49
CA THR A 130 5.88 -9.85 -22.36
C THR A 130 5.25 -11.10 -21.78
N PRO A 131 4.33 -11.79 -22.51
CA PRO A 131 3.92 -13.10 -22.04
C PRO A 131 5.22 -13.84 -21.85
N SER A 132 5.51 -14.26 -20.61
CA SER A 132 6.56 -15.24 -20.38
C SER A 132 6.25 -16.32 -21.39
N ALA A 133 7.14 -16.49 -22.37
CA ALA A 133 6.97 -17.49 -23.39
C ALA A 133 7.03 -18.84 -22.68
N ALA A 134 5.88 -19.28 -22.15
CA ALA A 134 5.63 -20.70 -22.06
C ALA A 134 5.85 -21.18 -23.48
N SER A 135 6.88 -22.00 -23.68
CA SER A 135 7.18 -22.64 -24.93
C SER A 135 5.87 -23.11 -25.56
N PRO A 136 5.54 -22.76 -26.81
CA PRO A 136 4.33 -23.24 -27.45
C PRO A 136 4.34 -24.77 -27.39
N GLY A 137 3.53 -25.36 -26.50
CA GLY A 137 3.47 -26.80 -26.28
C GLY A 137 3.70 -27.29 -24.85
N GLU A 138 4.21 -26.48 -23.91
CA GLU A 138 4.31 -26.93 -22.51
C GLU A 138 2.96 -26.80 -21.79
N MET A 139 2.29 -27.94 -21.66
CA MET A 139 1.04 -28.09 -20.92
C MET A 139 1.19 -27.58 -19.48
N ALA A 140 0.26 -26.75 -19.02
CA ALA A 140 0.30 -26.21 -17.66
C ALA A 140 0.39 -27.34 -16.61
N PRO A 141 1.20 -27.20 -15.54
CA PRO A 141 1.45 -28.30 -14.58
C PRO A 141 0.18 -28.77 -13.86
N LEU A 142 -0.77 -27.86 -13.62
CA LEU A 142 -2.08 -28.24 -13.08
C LEU A 142 -2.88 -29.12 -14.06
N LEU A 143 -2.82 -28.80 -15.35
CA LEU A 143 -3.49 -29.58 -16.39
C LEU A 143 -2.86 -30.98 -16.54
N GLN A 144 -1.53 -31.09 -16.47
CA GLN A 144 -0.83 -32.38 -16.46
C GLN A 144 -1.31 -33.26 -15.29
N ARG A 145 -1.42 -32.68 -14.08
CA ARG A 145 -1.90 -33.40 -12.91
C ARG A 145 -3.36 -33.86 -13.07
N LEU A 146 -4.23 -32.99 -13.56
CA LEU A 146 -5.64 -33.33 -13.79
C LEU A 146 -5.79 -34.45 -14.83
N LEU A 147 -4.98 -34.45 -15.89
CA LEU A 147 -4.96 -35.54 -16.87
C LEU A 147 -4.44 -36.85 -16.28
N ALA A 148 -3.43 -36.82 -15.41
CA ALA A 148 -2.93 -38.01 -14.73
C ALA A 148 -3.98 -38.60 -13.75
N GLU A 149 -4.65 -37.74 -12.97
CA GLU A 149 -5.75 -38.13 -12.09
C GLU A 149 -6.92 -38.71 -12.89
N TYR A 150 -7.26 -38.09 -14.02
CA TYR A 150 -8.30 -38.59 -14.91
C TYR A 150 -7.95 -39.97 -15.50
N ALA A 151 -6.72 -40.14 -16.03
CA ALA A 151 -6.25 -41.40 -16.59
C ALA A 151 -6.28 -42.55 -15.56
N ALA A 152 -6.00 -42.26 -14.29
CA ALA A 152 -6.06 -43.24 -13.20
C ALA A 152 -7.48 -43.79 -12.93
N THR A 153 -8.53 -43.09 -13.37
CA THR A 153 -9.93 -43.56 -13.22
C THR A 153 -10.29 -44.69 -14.18
N GLY A 154 -9.54 -44.89 -15.26
CA GLY A 154 -9.82 -45.90 -16.28
C GLY A 154 -11.06 -45.64 -17.14
N LEU A 155 -11.70 -44.48 -17.00
CA LEU A 155 -12.85 -44.08 -17.80
C LEU A 155 -12.41 -43.33 -19.07
N PRO A 156 -13.13 -43.49 -20.20
CA PRO A 156 -12.81 -42.76 -21.42
C PRO A 156 -13.08 -41.25 -21.22
N PRO A 157 -12.19 -40.36 -21.73
CA PRO A 157 -12.35 -38.92 -21.64
C PRO A 157 -13.71 -38.47 -22.13
N ALA A 158 -14.39 -37.64 -21.33
CA ALA A 158 -15.67 -37.03 -21.69
C ALA A 158 -15.54 -35.90 -22.75
N TYR A 159 -14.37 -35.76 -23.36
CA TYR A 159 -14.06 -34.81 -24.42
C TYR A 159 -13.53 -35.55 -25.64
N LEU A 160 -13.87 -35.06 -26.83
CA LEU A 160 -13.28 -35.52 -28.07
C LEU A 160 -11.91 -34.85 -28.26
N PRO A 161 -10.87 -35.58 -28.68
CA PRO A 161 -9.62 -34.95 -29.09
C PRO A 161 -9.91 -34.01 -30.26
N PHE A 162 -9.42 -32.79 -30.17
CA PHE A 162 -9.48 -31.82 -31.26
C PHE A 162 -8.23 -32.00 -32.12
N ASP A 163 -8.39 -32.57 -33.32
CA ASP A 163 -7.34 -32.54 -34.34
C ASP A 163 -7.54 -31.29 -35.20
N PRO A 164 -6.58 -30.36 -35.24
CA PRO A 164 -6.69 -29.12 -36.02
C PRO A 164 -6.49 -29.31 -37.53
N GLU A 165 -6.30 -30.55 -38.02
CA GLU A 165 -6.02 -30.87 -39.42
C GLU A 165 -7.17 -31.62 -40.15
N GLU A 166 -8.37 -31.72 -39.54
CA GLU A 166 -9.65 -31.99 -40.23
C GLU A 166 -10.58 -30.78 -40.14
#